data_AF-A0A2S8J2R4-F1
#
_entry.id   AF-A0A2S8J2R4-F1
#
_cell.length_a   1.000
_cell.length_b   1.000
_cell.length_c   1.000
_cell.angle_alpha   90.00
_cell.angle_beta   90.00
_cell.angle_gamma   90.00
#
_symmetry.space_group_name_H-M   'P 1'
#
loop_
_entity.id
_entity.type
_entity.pdbx_description
1 polymer ?
#
loop_
_entity_poly.entity_id
_entity_poly.type
_entity_poly.pdbx_seq_one_letter_code
_entity_poly.pdbx_strand_id
1 'polypeptide(L)'
;MSWDKSHNSSVPQTATQAMQPLETPWIDALRRLNADTDQRGKSWTLPVNPGQEASIPIWTSRDGWMRQVRYAITKTAAGRAAVTQHRIGVESMLAIANAHASSADSKTGRRVTATVQNLAARAGVSESVVKRGRRVLKALYLGVELVRGRTLTAREFQAAEVHHGGRQHRAASVWALSSPPELVAATSAPPRPKKRGSSHDRRHRAAKRVRHTATTGSNPNPQARGRDPLSLSGLSPKGISCREVITKRACARENRSSSSNRTNPRPLDLQRAASALVAAAPVLAPSGHIGVVCDVLVRSGIDTTRWTGRDIARALTADTVSRGELWPNAVRSPIGYLTWRLCRLDWSGPSPSELRAAEAAHSAQRRAARDAERERARRAAASPEHRRALMEQIRDTLAPPRQAA
;
A
#
# COMPACT_ATOMS: atom_id res chain seq x y z
N MET A 1 34.13 -75.04 -13.27
CA MET A 1 34.74 -74.30 -14.39
C MET A 1 33.62 -73.60 -15.13
N SER A 2 33.13 -72.51 -14.55
CA SER A 2 33.47 -71.12 -14.88
C SER A 2 32.91 -70.68 -16.23
N TRP A 3 31.71 -70.11 -16.18
CA TRP A 3 31.11 -69.33 -17.27
C TRP A 3 31.52 -67.88 -17.05
N ASP A 4 32.47 -67.38 -17.84
CA ASP A 4 32.88 -65.98 -17.80
C ASP A 4 32.39 -65.28 -19.07
N LYS A 5 31.30 -64.52 -18.94
CA LYS A 5 30.81 -63.59 -19.95
C LYS A 5 31.33 -62.20 -19.59
N SER A 6 32.51 -61.88 -20.10
CA SER A 6 33.05 -60.54 -20.14
C SER A 6 32.22 -59.66 -21.08
N HIS A 7 31.42 -58.75 -20.52
CA HIS A 7 30.98 -57.51 -21.17
C HIS A 7 31.28 -56.35 -20.23
N ASN A 8 32.46 -55.77 -20.41
CA ASN A 8 32.87 -54.51 -19.82
C ASN A 8 32.24 -53.38 -20.64
N SER A 9 31.08 -52.89 -20.21
CA SER A 9 30.50 -51.63 -20.70
C SER A 9 30.71 -50.57 -19.63
N SER A 10 31.69 -49.69 -19.88
CA SER A 10 31.93 -48.50 -19.08
C SER A 10 30.68 -47.61 -19.10
N VAL A 11 30.02 -47.49 -17.96
CA VAL A 11 28.95 -46.50 -17.74
C VAL A 11 29.61 -45.12 -17.75
N PRO A 12 29.27 -44.20 -18.66
CA PRO A 12 29.72 -42.83 -18.53
C PRO A 12 29.03 -42.24 -17.30
N GLN A 13 29.82 -41.85 -16.30
CA GLN A 13 29.38 -41.00 -15.22
C GLN A 13 28.86 -39.71 -15.85
N THR A 14 27.54 -39.59 -15.99
CA THR A 14 26.88 -38.32 -16.26
C THR A 14 27.13 -37.43 -15.05
N ALA A 15 28.15 -36.57 -15.19
CA ALA A 15 28.34 -35.43 -14.31
C ALA A 15 26.98 -34.74 -14.16
N THR A 16 26.49 -34.70 -12.92
CA THR A 16 25.33 -33.92 -12.52
C THR A 16 25.60 -32.47 -12.92
N GLN A 17 25.13 -32.08 -14.11
CA GLN A 17 25.06 -30.69 -14.50
C GLN A 17 24.16 -30.02 -13.47
N ALA A 18 24.78 -29.21 -12.61
CA ALA A 18 24.07 -28.29 -11.74
C ALA A 18 23.12 -27.47 -12.63
N MET A 19 21.84 -27.75 -12.50
CA MET A 19 20.77 -27.08 -13.23
C MET A 19 20.81 -25.61 -12.81
N GLN A 20 21.46 -24.79 -13.63
CA GLN A 20 21.53 -23.35 -13.42
C GLN A 20 20.07 -22.85 -13.34
N PRO A 21 19.72 -22.04 -12.33
CA PRO A 21 18.37 -21.46 -12.25
C PRO A 21 18.10 -20.75 -13.58
N LEU A 22 16.92 -20.98 -14.15
CA LEU A 22 16.46 -20.35 -15.40
C LEU A 22 16.53 -18.82 -15.27
N GLU A 23 17.69 -18.24 -15.56
CA GLU A 23 17.87 -16.80 -15.64
C GLU A 23 16.91 -16.32 -16.72
N THR A 24 15.91 -15.54 -16.30
CA THR A 24 14.87 -15.08 -17.21
C THR A 24 15.11 -13.59 -17.46
N PRO A 25 15.96 -13.22 -18.44
CA PRO A 25 16.46 -11.85 -18.57
C PRO A 25 15.35 -10.80 -18.75
N TRP A 26 14.18 -11.19 -19.27
CA TRP A 26 13.04 -10.29 -19.40
C TRP A 26 12.29 -10.05 -18.07
N ILE A 27 12.25 -11.01 -17.12
CA ILE A 27 11.70 -10.77 -15.75
C ILE A 27 12.54 -9.68 -15.09
N ASP A 28 13.86 -9.84 -15.17
CA ASP A 28 14.78 -8.89 -14.61
C ASP A 28 14.67 -7.53 -15.30
N ALA A 29 14.39 -7.50 -16.61
CA ALA A 29 14.09 -6.27 -17.31
C ALA A 29 12.79 -5.60 -16.80
N LEU A 30 11.75 -6.37 -16.46
CA LEU A 30 10.53 -5.81 -15.87
C LEU A 30 10.71 -5.40 -14.41
N ARG A 31 11.51 -6.13 -13.62
CA ARG A 31 11.89 -5.75 -12.25
C ARG A 31 12.70 -4.46 -12.27
N ARG A 32 13.68 -4.34 -13.17
CA ARG A 32 14.44 -3.10 -13.43
C ARG A 32 13.50 -1.97 -13.84
N LEU A 33 12.59 -2.20 -14.80
CA LEU A 33 11.59 -1.20 -15.19
C LEU A 33 10.75 -0.72 -13.98
N ASN A 34 10.29 -1.63 -13.13
CA ASN A 34 9.53 -1.28 -11.93
C ASN A 34 10.37 -0.49 -10.92
N ALA A 35 11.65 -0.83 -10.76
CA ALA A 35 12.59 -0.11 -9.89
C ALA A 35 12.92 1.28 -10.45
N ASP A 36 13.24 1.39 -11.74
CA ASP A 36 13.60 2.62 -12.44
C ASP A 36 12.44 3.62 -12.46
N THR A 37 11.21 3.12 -12.58
CA THR A 37 9.99 3.93 -12.54
C THR A 37 9.44 4.13 -11.13
N ASP A 38 10.17 3.64 -10.11
CA ASP A 38 9.86 3.76 -8.67
C ASP A 38 8.40 3.38 -8.35
N GLN A 39 7.99 2.21 -8.84
CA GLN A 39 6.67 1.63 -8.60
C GLN A 39 6.52 1.26 -7.12
N ARG A 40 5.36 1.60 -6.54
CA ARG A 40 5.09 1.41 -5.11
C ARG A 40 3.69 0.87 -4.86
N GLY A 41 3.47 0.37 -3.65
CA GLY A 41 2.14 0.00 -3.17
C GLY A 41 1.56 -1.24 -3.85
N LYS A 42 0.23 -1.28 -3.96
CA LYS A 42 -0.55 -2.44 -4.40
C LYS A 42 -1.09 -2.34 -5.84
N SER A 43 -0.77 -1.27 -6.54
CA SER A 43 -1.18 -0.98 -7.92
C SER A 43 0.02 -0.49 -8.72
N TRP A 44 -0.02 -0.67 -10.02
CA TRP A 44 1.00 -0.16 -10.93
C TRP A 44 0.61 1.24 -11.44
N THR A 45 1.59 2.11 -11.62
CA THR A 45 1.38 3.54 -11.91
C THR A 45 2.10 3.95 -13.18
N LEU A 46 1.51 4.83 -13.98
CA LEU A 46 2.14 5.26 -15.22
C LEU A 46 3.47 5.98 -14.91
N PRO A 47 4.57 5.63 -15.57
CA PRO A 47 5.85 6.29 -15.39
C PRO A 47 5.76 7.77 -15.75
N VAL A 48 6.33 8.63 -14.91
CA VAL A 48 6.50 10.05 -15.19
C VAL A 48 7.91 10.26 -15.74
N ASN A 49 8.03 11.06 -16.81
CA ASN A 49 9.35 11.35 -17.38
C ASN A 49 10.22 12.11 -16.36
N PRO A 50 11.47 11.67 -16.11
CA PRO A 50 12.40 12.40 -15.26
C PRO A 50 12.49 13.88 -15.67
N GLY A 51 12.48 14.78 -14.69
CA GLY A 51 12.55 16.23 -14.93
C GLY A 51 11.21 16.92 -15.21
N GLN A 52 10.15 16.20 -15.59
CA GLN A 52 8.83 16.79 -15.84
C GLN A 52 8.24 17.47 -14.59
N GLU A 53 8.62 17.01 -13.41
CA GLU A 53 8.19 17.59 -12.14
C GLU A 53 9.14 18.69 -11.61
N ALA A 54 10.27 18.96 -12.27
CA ALA A 54 11.29 19.88 -11.76
C ALA A 54 10.82 21.33 -11.70
N SER A 55 10.01 21.75 -12.68
CA SER A 55 9.43 23.09 -12.75
C SER A 55 8.17 23.27 -11.89
N ILE A 56 7.64 22.20 -11.30
CA ILE A 56 6.40 22.23 -10.53
C ILE A 56 6.73 22.49 -9.06
N PRO A 57 6.31 23.63 -8.49
CA PRO A 57 6.50 23.92 -7.07
C PRO A 57 5.96 22.80 -6.19
N ILE A 58 6.78 22.36 -5.25
CA ILE A 58 6.36 21.39 -4.24
C ILE A 58 5.30 22.05 -3.35
N TRP A 59 4.26 21.29 -2.97
CA TRP A 59 3.26 21.82 -2.05
C TRP A 59 3.88 22.21 -0.69
N THR A 60 3.33 23.21 0.00
CA THR A 60 3.91 23.61 1.30
C THR A 60 3.71 22.55 2.40
N SER A 61 2.51 21.98 2.42
CA SER A 61 2.06 20.87 3.27
C SER A 61 0.61 20.57 2.88
N ARG A 62 0.05 19.45 3.34
CA ARG A 62 -1.37 19.15 3.15
C ARG A 62 -2.28 20.30 3.62
N ASP A 63 -2.10 20.77 4.85
CA ASP A 63 -2.95 21.82 5.42
C ASP A 63 -2.69 23.19 4.77
N GLY A 64 -1.43 23.49 4.45
CA GLY A 64 -1.06 24.72 3.75
C GLY A 64 -1.68 24.77 2.36
N TRP A 65 -1.57 23.68 1.62
CA TRP A 65 -2.18 23.54 0.30
C TRP A 65 -3.71 23.63 0.36
N MET A 66 -4.36 22.99 1.34
CA MET A 66 -5.81 23.13 1.53
C MET A 66 -6.24 24.57 1.82
N ARG A 67 -5.46 25.32 2.61
CA ARG A 67 -5.71 26.75 2.83
C ARG A 67 -5.57 27.55 1.54
N GLN A 68 -4.53 27.28 0.75
CA GLN A 68 -4.30 27.95 -0.54
C GLN A 68 -5.42 27.65 -1.54
N VAL A 69 -5.91 26.41 -1.63
CA VAL A 69 -7.08 26.06 -2.46
C VAL A 69 -8.30 26.87 -2.03
N ARG A 70 -8.61 26.89 -0.72
CA ARG A 70 -9.74 27.66 -0.18
C ARG A 70 -9.59 29.16 -0.47
N TYR A 71 -8.40 29.72 -0.26
CA TYR A 71 -8.11 31.12 -0.56
C TYR A 71 -8.30 31.40 -2.05
N ALA A 72 -7.71 30.59 -2.92
CA ALA A 72 -7.79 30.74 -4.37
C ALA A 72 -9.26 30.79 -4.83
N ILE A 73 -10.08 29.81 -4.45
CA ILE A 73 -11.47 29.73 -4.94
C ILE A 73 -12.42 30.77 -4.33
N THR A 74 -12.13 31.30 -3.13
CA THR A 74 -13.05 32.23 -2.44
C THR A 74 -12.63 33.69 -2.55
N LYS A 75 -11.32 33.97 -2.53
CA LYS A 75 -10.78 35.34 -2.44
C LYS A 75 -10.29 35.88 -3.77
N THR A 76 -9.85 35.04 -4.70
CA THR A 76 -9.36 35.51 -6.02
C THR A 76 -10.48 35.55 -7.06
N ALA A 77 -10.44 36.55 -7.95
CA ALA A 77 -11.38 36.65 -9.05
C ALA A 77 -11.24 35.47 -10.03
N ALA A 78 -10.00 35.08 -10.35
CA ALA A 78 -9.69 33.94 -11.22
C ALA A 78 -10.26 32.61 -10.66
N GLY A 79 -10.11 32.37 -9.35
CA GLY A 79 -10.67 31.18 -8.70
C GLY A 79 -12.20 31.13 -8.75
N ARG A 80 -12.87 32.25 -8.47
CA ARG A 80 -14.33 32.34 -8.58
C ARG A 80 -14.79 32.11 -10.02
N ALA A 81 -14.12 32.71 -10.99
CA ALA A 81 -14.41 32.51 -12.41
C ALA A 81 -14.26 31.03 -12.83
N ALA A 82 -13.18 30.36 -12.42
CA ALA A 82 -12.93 28.95 -12.76
C ALA A 82 -14.00 28.01 -12.18
N VAL A 83 -14.41 28.25 -10.92
CA VAL A 83 -15.45 27.47 -10.23
C VAL A 83 -16.81 27.65 -10.92
N THR A 84 -17.16 28.88 -11.30
CA THR A 84 -18.38 29.20 -12.05
C THR A 84 -18.36 28.58 -13.45
N GLN A 85 -17.26 28.73 -14.19
CA GLN A 85 -17.09 28.17 -15.54
C GLN A 85 -17.30 26.65 -15.57
N HIS A 86 -16.85 25.95 -14.52
CA HIS A 86 -17.01 24.50 -14.40
C HIS A 86 -18.22 24.07 -13.56
N ARG A 87 -19.08 25.02 -13.16
CA ARG A 87 -20.35 24.81 -12.44
C ARG A 87 -20.20 23.93 -11.19
N ILE A 88 -19.15 24.15 -10.40
CA ILE A 88 -18.88 23.37 -9.19
C ILE A 88 -19.14 24.23 -7.94
N GLY A 89 -19.70 23.63 -6.88
CA GLY A 89 -19.86 24.33 -5.60
C GLY A 89 -18.55 24.41 -4.83
N VAL A 90 -18.40 25.43 -3.99
CA VAL A 90 -17.18 25.65 -3.15
C VAL A 90 -16.91 24.44 -2.26
N GLU A 91 -17.92 23.95 -1.53
CA GLU A 91 -17.77 22.78 -0.65
C GLU A 91 -17.37 21.52 -1.41
N SER A 92 -17.99 21.26 -2.57
CA SER A 92 -17.61 20.13 -3.43
C SER A 92 -16.17 20.26 -3.94
N MET A 93 -15.73 21.48 -4.28
CA MET A 93 -14.36 21.75 -4.71
C MET A 93 -13.36 21.46 -3.58
N LEU A 94 -13.67 21.87 -2.35
CA LEU A 94 -12.85 21.59 -1.17
C LEU A 94 -12.82 20.09 -0.84
N ALA A 95 -13.94 19.38 -0.96
CA ALA A 95 -14.00 17.93 -0.76
C ALA A 95 -13.12 17.17 -1.77
N ILE A 96 -13.17 17.56 -3.05
CA ILE A 96 -12.33 16.98 -4.11
C ILE A 96 -10.85 17.28 -3.86
N ALA A 97 -10.52 18.52 -3.49
CA ALA A 97 -9.15 18.91 -3.17
C ALA A 97 -8.60 18.07 -2.00
N ASN A 98 -9.39 17.88 -0.93
CA ASN A 98 -9.00 17.04 0.20
C ASN A 98 -8.82 15.56 -0.21
N ALA A 99 -9.66 15.03 -1.08
CA ALA A 99 -9.52 13.66 -1.59
C ALA A 99 -8.22 13.47 -2.40
N HIS A 100 -7.86 14.47 -3.22
CA HIS A 100 -6.57 14.52 -3.91
C HIS A 100 -5.40 14.60 -2.92
N ALA A 101 -5.44 15.53 -1.98
CA ALA A 101 -4.41 15.73 -0.96
C ALA A 101 -4.19 14.49 -0.08
N SER A 102 -5.25 13.72 0.20
CA SER A 102 -5.17 12.45 0.93
C SER A 102 -4.40 11.36 0.20
N SER A 103 -4.30 11.47 -1.13
CA SER A 103 -3.69 10.46 -2.00
C SER A 103 -2.29 10.89 -2.47
N ALA A 104 -1.83 12.06 -2.04
CA ALA A 104 -0.54 12.63 -2.41
C ALA A 104 0.55 12.14 -1.47
N ASP A 105 1.79 12.09 -1.98
CA ASP A 105 2.97 11.94 -1.14
C ASP A 105 3.02 13.08 -0.11
N SER A 106 3.14 12.72 1.17
CA SER A 106 3.00 13.67 2.27
C SER A 106 4.04 14.79 2.24
N LYS A 107 5.24 14.49 1.72
CA LYS A 107 6.38 15.42 1.70
C LYS A 107 6.34 16.34 0.48
N THR A 108 5.94 15.82 -0.67
CA THR A 108 6.08 16.52 -1.96
C THR A 108 4.77 16.96 -2.59
N GLY A 109 3.63 16.38 -2.20
CA GLY A 109 2.34 16.63 -2.84
C GLY A 109 2.17 15.93 -4.19
N ARG A 110 3.13 15.08 -4.56
CA ARG A 110 3.20 14.40 -5.86
C ARG A 110 2.60 13.01 -5.81
N ARG A 111 2.61 12.32 -6.96
CA ARG A 111 2.17 10.93 -7.12
C ARG A 111 0.74 10.67 -6.65
N VAL A 112 -0.15 11.60 -6.93
CA VAL A 112 -1.58 11.33 -6.79
C VAL A 112 -2.01 10.41 -7.94
N THR A 113 -2.14 9.12 -7.64
CA THR A 113 -2.45 8.05 -8.59
C THR A 113 -3.83 7.43 -8.35
N ALA A 114 -4.68 8.09 -7.55
CA ALA A 114 -6.03 7.63 -7.28
C ALA A 114 -6.92 7.73 -8.54
N THR A 115 -7.74 6.69 -8.75
CA THR A 115 -8.76 6.69 -9.81
C THR A 115 -9.80 7.78 -9.55
N VAL A 116 -10.46 8.25 -10.61
CA VAL A 116 -11.55 9.23 -10.49
C VAL A 116 -12.67 8.67 -9.61
N GLN A 117 -12.98 7.38 -9.74
CA GLN A 117 -13.93 6.66 -8.90
C GLN A 117 -13.55 6.69 -7.40
N ASN A 118 -12.28 6.41 -7.06
CA ASN A 118 -11.84 6.43 -5.66
C ASN A 118 -11.87 7.85 -5.07
N LEU A 119 -11.53 8.85 -5.87
CA LEU A 119 -11.62 10.25 -5.46
C LEU A 119 -13.07 10.69 -5.27
N ALA A 120 -13.96 10.27 -6.17
CA ALA A 120 -15.40 10.52 -6.10
C ALA A 120 -16.01 9.92 -4.83
N ALA A 121 -15.74 8.63 -4.58
CA ALA A 121 -16.17 7.93 -3.37
C ALA A 121 -15.66 8.61 -2.09
N ARG A 122 -14.38 9.02 -2.07
CA ARG A 122 -13.78 9.70 -0.90
C ARG A 122 -14.34 11.11 -0.69
N ALA A 123 -14.64 11.84 -1.75
CA ALA A 123 -15.18 13.19 -1.68
C ALA A 123 -16.71 13.21 -1.50
N GLY A 124 -17.41 12.07 -1.63
CA GLY A 124 -18.87 12.01 -1.58
C GLY A 124 -19.54 12.68 -2.77
N VAL A 125 -18.91 12.67 -3.95
CA VAL A 125 -19.41 13.32 -5.18
C VAL A 125 -19.35 12.37 -6.38
N SER A 126 -19.95 12.74 -7.51
CA SER A 126 -19.88 11.93 -8.74
C SER A 126 -18.53 12.08 -9.47
N GLU A 127 -18.17 11.08 -10.28
CA GLU A 127 -16.95 11.14 -11.11
C GLU A 127 -16.91 12.37 -12.04
N SER A 128 -18.06 12.76 -12.59
CA SER A 128 -18.18 13.96 -13.41
C SER A 128 -17.87 15.23 -12.63
N VAL A 129 -18.21 15.30 -11.35
CA VAL A 129 -17.86 16.42 -10.46
C VAL A 129 -16.35 16.43 -10.19
N VAL A 130 -15.72 15.28 -9.94
CA VAL A 130 -14.25 15.18 -9.82
C VAL A 130 -13.53 15.66 -11.08
N LYS A 131 -14.00 15.23 -12.26
CA LYS A 131 -13.44 15.68 -13.54
C LYS A 131 -13.53 17.20 -13.72
N ARG A 132 -14.63 17.83 -13.29
CA ARG A 132 -14.80 19.29 -13.29
C ARG A 132 -13.87 19.97 -12.28
N GLY A 133 -13.77 19.46 -11.05
CA GLY A 133 -12.83 19.96 -10.05
C GLY A 133 -11.37 19.87 -10.49
N ARG A 134 -10.99 18.80 -11.21
CA ARG A 134 -9.66 18.68 -11.84
C ARG A 134 -9.40 19.76 -12.89
N ARG A 135 -10.41 20.23 -13.63
CA ARG A 135 -10.24 21.37 -14.55
C ARG A 135 -9.98 22.67 -13.78
N VAL A 136 -10.67 22.89 -12.67
CA VAL A 136 -10.41 24.03 -11.77
C VAL A 136 -8.99 23.97 -11.20
N LEU A 137 -8.53 22.81 -10.70
CA LEU A 137 -7.16 22.67 -10.18
C LEU A 137 -6.10 22.99 -11.23
N LYS A 138 -6.32 22.59 -12.50
CA LYS A 138 -5.42 22.91 -13.61
C LYS A 138 -5.44 24.40 -13.95
N ALA A 139 -6.63 25.00 -14.04
CA ALA A 139 -6.80 26.42 -14.35
C ALA A 139 -6.11 27.34 -13.32
N LEU A 140 -6.02 26.90 -12.07
CA LEU A 140 -5.40 27.64 -10.97
C LEU A 140 -3.96 27.21 -10.67
N TYR A 141 -3.36 26.34 -11.49
CA TYR A 141 -2.02 25.77 -11.27
C TYR A 141 -1.82 25.09 -9.90
N LEU A 142 -2.91 24.69 -9.24
CA LEU A 142 -2.92 23.99 -7.95
C LEU A 142 -2.73 22.48 -8.11
N GLY A 143 -2.99 21.95 -9.31
CA GLY A 143 -2.74 20.56 -9.66
C GLY A 143 -2.37 20.41 -11.13
N VAL A 144 -1.31 19.65 -11.39
CA VAL A 144 -0.78 19.37 -12.72
C VAL A 144 -0.98 17.89 -13.03
N GLU A 145 -1.60 17.60 -14.18
CA GLU A 145 -1.70 16.24 -14.72
C GLU A 145 -0.42 15.92 -15.48
N LEU A 146 0.43 15.09 -14.89
CA LEU A 146 1.72 14.71 -15.47
C LEU A 146 1.54 13.69 -16.59
N VAL A 147 0.71 12.68 -16.32
CA VAL A 147 0.39 11.63 -17.27
C VAL A 147 -1.09 11.35 -17.23
N ARG A 148 -1.72 11.31 -18.41
CA ARG A 148 -3.13 10.99 -18.53
C ARG A 148 -3.35 9.48 -18.36
N GLY A 149 -4.34 9.11 -17.55
CA GLY A 149 -4.72 7.73 -17.32
C GLY A 149 -5.11 7.05 -18.63
N ARG A 150 -4.62 5.83 -18.82
CA ARG A 150 -4.83 5.03 -20.04
C ARG A 150 -4.79 3.53 -19.76
N THR A 151 -5.16 2.76 -20.77
CA THR A 151 -4.92 1.32 -20.80
C THR A 151 -3.41 1.06 -20.86
N LEU A 152 -2.96 0.05 -20.12
CA LEU A 152 -1.56 -0.37 -20.11
C LEU A 152 -1.23 -1.08 -21.43
N THR A 153 -0.03 -0.83 -21.95
CA THR A 153 0.56 -1.63 -23.03
C THR A 153 0.86 -3.05 -22.55
N ALA A 154 1.11 -3.99 -23.45
CA ALA A 154 1.45 -5.37 -23.08
C ALA A 154 2.64 -5.44 -22.10
N ARG A 155 3.69 -4.66 -22.36
CA ARG A 155 4.88 -4.59 -21.49
C ARG A 155 4.55 -4.01 -20.11
N GLU A 156 3.74 -2.96 -20.05
CA GLU A 156 3.32 -2.35 -18.78
C GLU A 156 2.36 -3.25 -18.00
N PHE A 157 1.51 -4.01 -18.70
CA PHE A 157 0.64 -5.01 -18.11
C PHE A 157 1.46 -6.11 -17.44
N GLN A 158 2.46 -6.66 -18.13
CA GLN A 158 3.40 -7.63 -17.56
C GLN A 158 4.18 -7.02 -16.38
N ALA A 159 4.61 -5.76 -16.49
CA ALA A 159 5.31 -5.05 -15.42
C ALA A 159 4.42 -4.90 -14.17
N ALA A 160 3.13 -4.59 -14.36
CA ALA A 160 2.13 -4.51 -13.30
C ALA A 160 1.91 -5.85 -12.61
N GLU A 161 1.80 -6.92 -13.41
CA GLU A 161 1.69 -8.28 -12.91
C GLU A 161 2.91 -8.69 -12.08
N VAL A 162 4.13 -8.40 -12.54
CA VAL A 162 5.37 -8.63 -11.75
C VAL A 162 5.41 -7.76 -10.50
N HIS A 163 4.91 -6.52 -10.56
CA HIS A 163 4.93 -5.57 -9.45
C HIS A 163 4.01 -5.94 -8.29
N HIS A 164 2.81 -6.44 -8.58
CA HIS A 164 1.80 -6.66 -7.55
C HIS A 164 1.08 -8.01 -7.61
N GLY A 165 1.47 -8.91 -8.53
CA GLY A 165 1.01 -10.29 -8.63
C GLY A 165 -0.43 -10.47 -9.11
N GLY A 166 -1.05 -9.43 -9.68
CA GLY A 166 -2.45 -9.48 -10.10
C GLY A 166 -2.67 -8.73 -11.41
N ARG A 167 -3.86 -8.87 -11.99
CA ARG A 167 -4.19 -8.28 -13.30
C ARG A 167 -4.53 -6.79 -13.14
N GLN A 168 -3.88 -5.94 -13.93
CA GLN A 168 -4.21 -4.53 -14.04
C GLN A 168 -4.19 -4.09 -15.50
N HIS A 169 -5.36 -3.80 -16.08
CA HIS A 169 -5.44 -3.40 -17.49
C HIS A 169 -5.37 -1.88 -17.71
N ARG A 170 -5.62 -1.08 -16.67
CA ARG A 170 -5.67 0.39 -16.75
C ARG A 170 -4.92 1.00 -15.59
N ALA A 171 -4.33 2.16 -15.82
CA ALA A 171 -3.76 3.00 -14.78
C ALA A 171 -4.42 4.38 -14.76
N ALA A 172 -4.58 4.93 -13.56
CA ALA A 172 -5.13 6.26 -13.37
C ALA A 172 -4.15 7.34 -13.85
N SER A 173 -4.67 8.56 -14.08
CA SER A 173 -3.80 9.72 -14.31
C SER A 173 -2.88 9.94 -13.12
N VAL A 174 -1.65 10.36 -13.38
CA VAL A 174 -0.68 10.74 -12.36
C VAL A 174 -0.71 12.26 -12.21
N TRP A 175 -0.93 12.72 -10.99
CA TRP A 175 -1.06 14.13 -10.66
C TRP A 175 -0.01 14.58 -9.66
N ALA A 176 0.47 15.82 -9.82
CA ALA A 176 1.23 16.53 -8.82
C ALA A 176 0.42 17.73 -8.31
N LEU A 177 0.31 17.86 -6.99
CA LEU A 177 -0.28 19.02 -6.35
C LEU A 177 0.81 20.08 -6.14
N SER A 178 0.49 21.32 -6.48
CA SER A 178 1.42 22.43 -6.48
C SER A 178 0.92 23.55 -5.57
N SER A 179 1.86 24.25 -4.94
CA SER A 179 1.62 25.49 -4.20
C SER A 179 2.28 26.65 -4.97
N PRO A 180 1.56 27.32 -5.88
CA PRO A 180 2.08 28.46 -6.62
C PRO A 180 2.63 29.55 -5.66
N PRO A 181 3.81 30.15 -5.93
CA PRO A 181 4.44 31.12 -5.02
C PRO A 181 3.54 32.30 -4.64
N GLU A 182 2.75 32.79 -5.59
CA GLU A 182 1.78 33.87 -5.38
C GLU A 182 0.72 33.51 -4.33
N LEU A 183 0.19 32.28 -4.41
CA LEU A 183 -0.78 31.78 -3.43
C LEU A 183 -0.09 31.51 -2.08
N VAL A 184 1.16 31.07 -2.07
CA VAL A 184 1.91 30.90 -0.82
C VAL A 184 2.09 32.24 -0.11
N ALA A 185 2.48 33.29 -0.84
CA ALA A 185 2.65 34.63 -0.29
C ALA A 185 1.32 35.19 0.25
N ALA A 186 0.24 35.08 -0.53
CA ALA A 186 -1.09 35.57 -0.16
C ALA A 186 -1.75 34.76 0.97
N THR A 187 -1.32 33.53 1.22
CA THR A 187 -1.87 32.63 2.25
C THR A 187 -0.84 32.32 3.34
N SER A 188 -0.06 33.32 3.72
CA SER A 188 0.95 33.23 4.77
C SER A 188 0.40 32.52 6.01
N ALA A 189 1.21 31.60 6.57
CA ALA A 189 0.75 30.73 7.64
C ALA A 189 0.30 31.56 8.86
N PRO A 190 -0.79 31.18 9.55
CA PRO A 190 -1.13 31.80 10.82
C PRO A 190 0.06 31.65 11.78
N PRO A 191 0.31 32.67 12.64
CA PRO A 191 1.42 32.61 13.59
C PRO A 191 1.33 31.31 14.39
N ARG A 192 2.41 30.53 14.38
CA ARG A 192 2.45 29.29 15.17
C ARG A 192 2.19 29.66 16.63
N PRO A 193 1.26 28.98 17.34
CA PRO A 193 1.16 29.16 18.76
C PRO A 193 2.54 28.85 19.36
N LYS A 194 3.08 29.80 20.15
CA LYS A 194 4.36 29.62 20.85
C LYS A 194 4.27 28.27 21.56
N LYS A 195 5.20 27.36 21.27
CA LYS A 195 5.29 26.08 21.97
C LYS A 195 5.40 26.41 23.46
N ARG A 196 4.32 26.21 24.23
CA ARG A 196 4.43 26.14 25.68
C ARG A 196 5.42 25.01 25.94
N GLY A 197 6.50 25.33 26.66
CA GLY A 197 7.51 24.35 27.02
C GLY A 197 6.83 23.10 27.56
N SER A 198 7.16 21.94 26.99
CA SER A 198 6.74 20.66 27.53
C SER A 198 7.42 20.51 28.89
N SER A 199 6.75 20.99 29.95
CA SER A 199 7.05 20.58 31.31
C SER A 199 6.55 19.14 31.43
N HIS A 200 7.44 18.19 31.17
CA HIS A 200 7.27 16.80 31.57
C HIS A 200 7.49 16.72 33.08
N ASP A 201 6.54 17.20 33.88
CA ASP A 201 6.46 16.82 35.30
C ASP A 201 5.74 15.47 35.39
N ARG A 202 6.51 14.38 35.23
CA ARG A 202 6.04 13.01 35.51
C ARG A 202 5.88 12.86 37.01
N ARG A 203 4.69 13.13 37.54
CA ARG A 203 4.31 12.63 38.86
C ARG A 203 4.01 11.13 38.75
N HIS A 204 5.00 10.33 39.12
CA HIS A 204 4.85 8.91 39.38
C HIS A 204 3.83 8.70 40.51
N ARG A 205 2.62 8.23 40.18
CA ARG A 205 1.70 7.70 41.19
C ARG A 205 1.92 6.19 41.29
N ALA A 206 2.49 5.75 42.41
CA ALA A 206 2.80 4.37 42.67
C ALA A 206 1.52 3.51 42.73
N ALA A 207 1.47 2.48 41.88
CA ALA A 207 0.43 1.46 41.90
C ALA A 207 0.63 0.55 43.13
N LYS A 208 -0.32 0.58 44.06
CA LYS A 208 -0.38 -0.38 45.16
C LYS A 208 -0.97 -1.68 44.62
N ARG A 209 -0.11 -2.70 44.48
CA ARG A 209 -0.48 -4.10 44.20
C ARG A 209 -1.39 -4.61 45.33
N VAL A 210 -2.57 -5.11 44.99
CA VAL A 210 -3.28 -6.11 45.80
C VAL A 210 -3.45 -7.34 44.91
N ARG A 211 -2.96 -8.47 45.43
CA ARG A 211 -3.02 -9.79 44.80
C ARG A 211 -4.40 -10.38 45.10
N HIS A 212 -5.08 -10.90 44.09
CA HIS A 212 -6.10 -11.93 44.30
C HIS A 212 -5.83 -13.10 43.36
N THR A 213 -5.57 -14.24 43.98
CA THR A 213 -5.40 -15.56 43.40
C THR A 213 -6.72 -16.10 42.88
N ALA A 214 -6.64 -16.92 41.83
CA ALA A 214 -7.74 -17.50 41.07
C ALA A 214 -8.61 -18.47 41.89
N THR A 215 -9.93 -18.51 41.62
CA THR A 215 -10.70 -19.77 41.48
C THR A 215 -12.03 -19.51 40.74
N THR A 216 -12.24 -20.27 39.67
CA THR A 216 -13.49 -20.90 39.18
C THR A 216 -14.85 -20.20 39.32
N GLY A 217 -15.52 -20.01 38.17
CA GLY A 217 -16.91 -20.44 38.00
C GLY A 217 -18.01 -19.37 38.01
N SER A 218 -18.86 -19.47 36.99
CA SER A 218 -20.27 -19.08 36.97
C SER A 218 -20.63 -17.60 36.75
N ASN A 219 -21.11 -17.32 35.54
CA ASN A 219 -22.13 -16.30 35.30
C ASN A 219 -23.46 -16.83 35.88
N PRO A 220 -24.30 -16.00 36.53
CA PRO A 220 -25.39 -15.43 35.73
C PRO A 220 -25.84 -14.01 36.11
N ASN A 221 -26.26 -13.32 35.06
CA ASN A 221 -27.20 -12.19 34.99
C ASN A 221 -28.31 -12.16 36.07
N PRO A 222 -28.62 -11.00 36.68
CA PRO A 222 -29.93 -10.75 37.27
C PRO A 222 -30.76 -9.81 36.36
N GLN A 223 -31.95 -10.29 36.00
CA GLN A 223 -32.98 -9.50 35.32
C GLN A 223 -33.53 -8.39 36.23
N ALA A 224 -33.80 -7.24 35.59
CA ALA A 224 -34.97 -6.37 35.71
C ALA A 224 -35.57 -6.09 37.10
N ARG A 225 -35.63 -4.79 37.48
CA ARG A 225 -36.85 -4.07 37.91
C ARG A 225 -36.70 -2.56 37.67
N GLY A 226 -37.77 -1.93 37.18
CA GLY A 226 -37.85 -0.48 36.97
C GLY A 226 -38.63 -0.14 35.70
N ARG A 227 -39.94 -0.38 35.72
CA ARG A 227 -40.88 0.05 34.69
C ARG A 227 -41.42 1.40 35.15
N ASP A 228 -41.29 2.43 34.33
CA ASP A 228 -42.12 3.63 34.43
C ASP A 228 -43.14 3.63 33.28
N PRO A 229 -44.44 3.88 33.56
CA PRO A 229 -45.52 3.88 32.59
C PRO A 229 -45.77 5.29 32.01
N LEU A 230 -46.49 5.34 30.87
CA LEU A 230 -47.14 6.51 30.25
C LEU A 230 -46.40 7.24 29.10
N SER A 231 -46.48 6.64 27.89
CA SER A 231 -46.91 7.25 26.60
C SER A 231 -46.10 6.67 25.43
N LEU A 232 -46.57 5.68 24.66
CA LEU A 232 -47.66 5.59 23.66
C LEU A 232 -47.45 6.39 22.36
N SER A 233 -47.33 5.62 21.27
CA SER A 233 -47.52 5.92 19.83
C SER A 233 -46.23 6.05 19.02
N GLY A 234 -45.91 5.22 18.03
CA GLY A 234 -46.60 4.05 17.50
C GLY A 234 -45.89 3.50 16.25
N LEU A 235 -45.98 2.19 16.07
CA LEU A 235 -45.99 1.45 14.81
C LEU A 235 -44.66 1.27 14.04
N SER A 236 -43.97 0.16 14.31
CA SER A 236 -43.18 -0.56 13.30
C SER A 236 -43.72 -1.99 13.17
N PRO A 237 -44.03 -2.50 11.95
CA PRO A 237 -44.68 -3.79 11.79
C PRO A 237 -43.81 -4.97 12.22
N LYS A 238 -44.44 -5.92 12.92
CA LYS A 238 -43.94 -7.26 13.19
C LYS A 238 -43.86 -8.06 11.88
N GLY A 239 -42.82 -8.85 11.72
CA GLY A 239 -42.79 -9.87 10.66
C GLY A 239 -41.48 -10.65 10.59
N ILE A 240 -41.46 -11.80 11.28
CA ILE A 240 -40.64 -12.98 10.98
C ILE A 240 -39.16 -12.90 11.41
N SER A 241 -38.92 -13.09 12.71
CA SER A 241 -37.63 -13.54 13.22
C SER A 241 -37.59 -15.08 13.18
N CYS A 242 -36.86 -15.65 12.22
CA CYS A 242 -36.62 -17.09 12.03
C CYS A 242 -35.80 -17.77 13.14
N ARG A 243 -35.72 -17.18 14.34
CA ARG A 243 -34.84 -17.63 15.42
C ARG A 243 -35.40 -18.83 16.20
N GLU A 244 -36.70 -19.11 16.05
CA GLU A 244 -37.38 -20.16 16.82
C GLU A 244 -37.38 -21.53 16.12
N VAL A 245 -37.10 -21.59 14.81
CA VAL A 245 -37.05 -22.85 14.05
C VAL A 245 -35.66 -23.53 14.14
N ILE A 246 -34.62 -22.78 14.54
CA ILE A 246 -33.23 -23.28 14.54
C ILE A 246 -32.95 -24.18 15.76
N THR A 247 -33.66 -24.00 16.88
CA THR A 247 -33.35 -24.73 18.13
C THR A 247 -34.00 -26.10 18.23
N LYS A 248 -35.07 -26.40 17.47
CA LYS A 248 -35.68 -27.75 17.45
C LYS A 248 -35.04 -28.73 16.45
N ARG A 249 -34.33 -28.25 15.42
CA ARG A 249 -33.54 -29.11 14.52
C ARG A 249 -32.18 -29.53 15.09
N ALA A 250 -31.69 -28.85 16.12
CA ALA A 250 -30.40 -29.15 16.75
C ALA A 250 -30.46 -30.40 17.65
N CYS A 251 -31.55 -30.58 18.41
CA CYS A 251 -31.65 -31.70 19.36
C CYS A 251 -32.01 -33.06 18.70
N ALA A 252 -32.46 -33.07 17.44
CA ALA A 252 -32.81 -34.31 16.73
C ALA A 252 -31.62 -35.01 16.05
N ARG A 253 -30.39 -34.47 16.16
CA ARG A 253 -29.17 -35.09 15.61
C ARG A 253 -28.22 -35.69 16.64
N GLU A 254 -28.49 -35.52 17.94
CA GLU A 254 -27.61 -36.01 19.00
C GLU A 254 -27.55 -37.54 19.11
N ASN A 255 -28.44 -38.27 18.42
CA ASN A 255 -28.48 -39.73 18.39
C ASN A 255 -28.16 -40.38 17.02
N ARG A 256 -27.44 -39.69 16.14
CA ARG A 256 -26.76 -40.37 15.02
C ARG A 256 -25.26 -40.20 15.17
N SER A 257 -24.56 -41.31 15.42
CA SER A 257 -23.12 -41.43 15.25
C SER A 257 -22.75 -41.24 13.78
N SER A 258 -22.81 -40.00 13.29
CA SER A 258 -22.19 -39.66 12.01
C SER A 258 -20.68 -39.64 12.24
N SER A 259 -19.97 -40.57 11.63
CA SER A 259 -18.51 -40.63 11.59
C SER A 259 -17.97 -39.41 10.83
N SER A 260 -17.99 -38.23 11.45
CA SER A 260 -17.32 -37.06 10.89
C SER A 260 -15.86 -37.12 11.32
N ASN A 261 -14.98 -37.46 10.37
CA ASN A 261 -13.54 -37.34 10.51
C ASN A 261 -13.22 -35.94 11.07
N ARG A 262 -12.88 -35.87 12.36
CA ARG A 262 -12.38 -34.66 13.03
C ARG A 262 -11.02 -34.32 12.46
N THR A 263 -11.04 -33.76 11.26
CA THR A 263 -9.87 -33.20 10.61
C THR A 263 -9.60 -31.88 11.31
N ASN A 264 -8.44 -31.72 11.95
CA ASN A 264 -8.05 -30.47 12.58
C ASN A 264 -8.25 -29.30 11.60
N PRO A 265 -8.74 -28.14 12.06
CA PRO A 265 -8.92 -26.98 11.21
C PRO A 265 -7.56 -26.59 10.61
N ARG A 266 -7.56 -26.33 9.29
CA ARG A 266 -6.32 -26.03 8.56
C ARG A 266 -5.65 -24.77 9.13
N PRO A 267 -4.30 -24.69 9.14
CA PRO A 267 -3.58 -23.51 9.62
C PRO A 267 -4.10 -22.21 8.99
N LEU A 268 -4.19 -21.14 9.79
CA LEU A 268 -4.76 -19.88 9.34
C LEU A 268 -3.94 -19.24 8.20
N ASP A 269 -2.62 -19.37 8.25
CA ASP A 269 -1.72 -18.82 7.23
C ASP A 269 -1.90 -19.53 5.89
N LEU A 270 -2.13 -20.85 5.90
CA LEU A 270 -2.47 -21.62 4.71
C LEU A 270 -3.80 -21.13 4.09
N GLN A 271 -4.83 -20.92 4.91
CA GLN A 271 -6.12 -20.41 4.44
C GLN A 271 -6.01 -18.99 3.86
N ARG A 272 -5.22 -18.12 4.52
CA ARG A 272 -4.93 -16.77 4.04
C ARG A 272 -4.14 -16.79 2.74
N ALA A 273 -3.14 -17.67 2.63
CA ALA A 273 -2.35 -17.83 1.41
C ALA A 273 -3.22 -18.31 0.24
N ALA A 274 -4.05 -19.33 0.44
CA ALA A 274 -4.99 -19.77 -0.60
C ALA A 274 -5.97 -18.67 -1.03
N SER A 275 -6.53 -17.93 -0.06
CA SER A 275 -7.46 -16.82 -0.35
C SER A 275 -6.78 -15.68 -1.10
N ALA A 276 -5.59 -15.27 -0.66
CA ALA A 276 -4.83 -14.22 -1.33
C ALA A 276 -4.37 -14.65 -2.74
N LEU A 277 -4.03 -15.93 -2.93
CA LEU A 277 -3.68 -16.49 -4.24
C LEU A 277 -4.86 -16.41 -5.21
N VAL A 278 -6.05 -16.90 -4.81
CA VAL A 278 -7.25 -16.85 -5.66
C VAL A 278 -7.68 -15.41 -5.95
N ALA A 279 -7.56 -14.51 -4.97
CA ALA A 279 -7.86 -13.09 -5.17
C ALA A 279 -6.88 -12.42 -6.17
N ALA A 280 -5.61 -12.82 -6.15
CA ALA A 280 -4.58 -12.28 -7.05
C ALA A 280 -4.65 -12.88 -8.46
N ALA A 281 -5.01 -14.17 -8.57
CA ALA A 281 -5.16 -14.91 -9.82
C ALA A 281 -6.54 -15.60 -9.88
N PRO A 282 -7.62 -14.87 -10.23
CA PRO A 282 -8.99 -15.39 -10.21
C PRO A 282 -9.25 -16.58 -11.14
N VAL A 283 -8.41 -16.78 -12.17
CA VAL A 283 -8.49 -17.95 -13.06
C VAL A 283 -8.25 -19.27 -12.32
N LEU A 284 -7.62 -19.23 -11.14
CA LEU A 284 -7.37 -20.37 -10.28
C LEU A 284 -8.50 -20.61 -9.26
N ALA A 285 -9.59 -19.83 -9.32
CA ALA A 285 -10.72 -20.01 -8.42
C ALA A 285 -11.28 -21.44 -8.58
N PRO A 286 -11.36 -22.23 -7.49
CA PRO A 286 -11.95 -23.55 -7.57
C PRO A 286 -13.45 -23.46 -7.86
N SER A 287 -14.00 -24.48 -8.53
CA SER A 287 -15.45 -24.65 -8.65
C SER A 287 -16.13 -25.04 -7.33
N GLY A 288 -15.35 -25.44 -6.32
CA GLY A 288 -15.81 -25.82 -5.00
C GLY A 288 -15.16 -25.01 -3.87
N HIS A 289 -15.00 -25.62 -2.71
CA HIS A 289 -14.43 -24.94 -1.54
C HIS A 289 -12.95 -24.61 -1.71
N ILE A 290 -12.53 -23.48 -1.11
CA ILE A 290 -11.14 -23.02 -1.09
C ILE A 290 -10.15 -24.03 -0.47
N GLY A 291 -10.67 -24.98 0.31
CA GLY A 291 -9.88 -26.10 0.83
C GLY A 291 -9.13 -26.85 -0.27
N VAL A 292 -9.70 -27.00 -1.47
CA VAL A 292 -8.98 -27.73 -2.54
C VAL A 292 -7.67 -27.03 -2.93
N VAL A 293 -7.64 -25.70 -2.90
CA VAL A 293 -6.41 -24.92 -3.14
C VAL A 293 -5.42 -25.12 -2.00
N CYS A 294 -5.89 -25.11 -0.75
CA CYS A 294 -5.05 -25.37 0.42
C CYS A 294 -4.41 -26.78 0.36
N ASP A 295 -5.15 -27.80 -0.11
CA ASP A 295 -4.62 -29.16 -0.25
C ASP A 295 -3.52 -29.23 -1.31
N VAL A 296 -3.69 -28.51 -2.42
CA VAL A 296 -2.67 -28.40 -3.45
C VAL A 296 -1.41 -27.71 -2.92
N LEU A 297 -1.54 -26.60 -2.19
CA LEU A 297 -0.39 -25.89 -1.60
C LEU A 297 0.41 -26.79 -0.63
N VAL A 298 -0.29 -27.55 0.22
CA VAL A 298 0.33 -28.51 1.13
C VAL A 298 1.02 -29.63 0.35
N ARG A 299 0.37 -30.18 -0.68
CA ARG A 299 0.95 -31.24 -1.52
C ARG A 299 2.18 -30.77 -2.30
N SER A 300 2.22 -29.50 -2.69
CA SER A 300 3.37 -28.88 -3.34
C SER A 300 4.51 -28.54 -2.37
N GLY A 301 4.37 -28.78 -1.05
CA GLY A 301 5.43 -28.55 -0.07
C GLY A 301 5.76 -27.08 0.16
N ILE A 302 4.84 -26.15 -0.16
CA ILE A 302 5.09 -24.71 -0.04
C ILE A 302 4.88 -24.28 1.40
N ASP A 303 5.92 -23.70 2.00
CA ASP A 303 5.82 -23.08 3.33
C ASP A 303 5.06 -21.75 3.24
N THR A 304 3.77 -21.78 3.59
CA THR A 304 2.89 -20.61 3.56
C THR A 304 3.18 -19.56 4.64
N THR A 305 4.07 -19.84 5.59
CA THR A 305 4.53 -18.82 6.55
C THR A 305 5.55 -17.88 5.91
N ARG A 306 6.35 -18.40 4.98
CA ARG A 306 7.34 -17.64 4.19
C ARG A 306 6.78 -17.14 2.87
N TRP A 307 5.98 -17.97 2.20
CA TRP A 307 5.36 -17.67 0.91
C TRP A 307 3.91 -17.25 1.09
N THR A 308 3.66 -15.94 1.03
CA THR A 308 2.28 -15.45 1.05
C THR A 308 1.56 -15.83 -0.24
N GLY A 309 0.23 -15.92 -0.21
CA GLY A 309 -0.56 -16.20 -1.42
C GLY A 309 -0.30 -15.25 -2.59
N ARG A 310 0.03 -13.99 -2.28
CA ARG A 310 0.39 -12.98 -3.28
C ARG A 310 1.79 -13.21 -3.86
N ASP A 311 2.70 -13.76 -3.08
CA ASP A 311 4.04 -14.14 -3.53
C ASP A 311 3.98 -15.37 -4.45
N ILE A 312 3.15 -16.35 -4.09
CA ILE A 312 2.87 -17.52 -4.94
C ILE A 312 2.27 -17.06 -6.28
N ALA A 313 1.25 -16.20 -6.25
CA ALA A 313 0.65 -15.64 -7.46
C ALA A 313 1.67 -14.89 -8.32
N ARG A 314 2.60 -14.16 -7.70
CA ARG A 314 3.66 -13.42 -8.41
C ARG A 314 4.68 -14.37 -9.03
N ALA A 315 5.12 -15.42 -8.33
CA ALA A 315 6.03 -16.42 -8.86
C ALA A 315 5.40 -17.17 -10.05
N LEU A 316 4.14 -17.57 -9.91
CA LEU A 316 3.35 -18.12 -11.02
C LEU A 316 3.27 -17.13 -12.18
N THR A 317 2.98 -15.87 -11.92
CA THR A 317 2.89 -14.89 -13.01
C THR A 317 4.23 -14.68 -13.71
N ALA A 318 5.31 -14.63 -12.93
CA ALA A 318 6.66 -14.50 -13.45
C ALA A 318 7.02 -15.71 -14.36
N ASP A 319 6.62 -16.93 -14.00
CA ASP A 319 6.75 -18.10 -14.86
C ASP A 319 5.83 -18.05 -16.11
N THR A 320 4.60 -17.53 -16.00
CA THR A 320 3.71 -17.39 -17.17
C THR A 320 4.34 -16.48 -18.21
N VAL A 321 4.77 -15.31 -17.76
CA VAL A 321 5.40 -14.35 -18.65
C VAL A 321 6.80 -14.86 -19.08
N SER A 322 7.41 -15.80 -18.33
CA SER A 322 8.70 -16.43 -18.70
C SER A 322 8.67 -17.15 -20.02
N ARG A 323 7.48 -17.66 -20.32
CA ARG A 323 7.16 -18.42 -21.51
C ARG A 323 6.65 -17.53 -22.65
N GLY A 324 6.62 -16.21 -22.43
CA GLY A 324 5.97 -15.26 -23.33
C GLY A 324 4.45 -15.39 -23.35
N GLU A 325 3.86 -16.10 -22.38
CA GLU A 325 2.44 -16.35 -22.32
C GLU A 325 1.72 -15.29 -21.47
N LEU A 326 0.45 -15.07 -21.77
CA LEU A 326 -0.46 -14.31 -20.91
C LEU A 326 -1.27 -15.27 -20.06
N TRP A 327 -1.71 -14.81 -18.88
CA TRP A 327 -2.64 -15.60 -18.08
C TRP A 327 -3.90 -15.96 -18.89
N PRO A 328 -4.30 -17.24 -18.92
CA PRO A 328 -5.54 -17.65 -19.58
C PRO A 328 -6.74 -16.93 -18.96
N ASN A 329 -7.75 -16.64 -19.79
CA ASN A 329 -8.99 -16.02 -19.33
C ASN A 329 -9.93 -17.01 -18.64
N ALA A 330 -9.87 -18.28 -19.05
CA ALA A 330 -10.57 -19.38 -18.43
C ALA A 330 -9.72 -20.66 -18.56
N VAL A 331 -9.79 -21.53 -17.56
CA VAL A 331 -9.15 -22.85 -17.58
C VAL A 331 -10.18 -23.90 -17.25
N ARG A 332 -10.19 -25.01 -17.99
CA ARG A 332 -11.15 -26.10 -17.81
C ARG A 332 -11.02 -26.77 -16.44
N SER A 333 -9.80 -26.87 -15.93
CA SER A 333 -9.51 -27.43 -14.60
C SER A 333 -8.56 -26.49 -13.83
N PRO A 334 -9.09 -25.55 -13.03
CA PRO A 334 -8.28 -24.61 -12.25
C PRO A 334 -7.28 -25.28 -11.31
N ILE A 335 -7.71 -26.36 -10.65
CA ILE A 335 -6.90 -27.11 -9.68
C ILE A 335 -5.83 -27.96 -10.37
N GLY A 336 -6.18 -28.62 -11.48
CA GLY A 336 -5.20 -29.35 -12.29
C GLY A 336 -4.14 -28.42 -12.87
N TYR A 337 -4.59 -27.26 -13.39
CA TYR A 337 -3.69 -26.22 -13.89
C TYR A 337 -2.79 -25.67 -12.77
N LEU A 338 -3.35 -25.36 -11.59
CA LEU A 338 -2.55 -24.93 -10.43
C LEU A 338 -1.50 -25.95 -10.05
N THR A 339 -1.88 -27.22 -9.90
CA THR A 339 -0.97 -28.31 -9.53
C THR A 339 0.16 -28.43 -10.55
N TRP A 340 -0.17 -28.44 -11.83
CA TRP A 340 0.79 -28.47 -12.93
C TRP A 340 1.77 -27.29 -12.87
N ARG A 341 1.29 -26.08 -12.58
CA ARG A 341 2.14 -24.90 -12.48
C ARG A 341 3.06 -24.94 -11.27
N LEU A 342 2.54 -25.32 -10.09
CA LEU A 342 3.34 -25.33 -8.86
C LEU A 342 4.49 -26.35 -8.93
N CYS A 343 4.27 -27.51 -9.55
CA CYS A 343 5.31 -28.54 -9.69
C CYS A 343 6.48 -28.13 -10.60
N ARG A 344 6.35 -27.05 -11.38
CA ARG A 344 7.40 -26.59 -12.31
C ARG A 344 8.30 -25.51 -11.73
N LEU A 345 8.02 -25.05 -10.52
CA LEU A 345 8.76 -23.97 -9.87
C LEU A 345 9.49 -24.50 -8.64
N ASP A 346 10.66 -23.92 -8.42
CA ASP A 346 11.41 -24.11 -7.19
C ASP A 346 10.91 -23.11 -6.13
N TRP A 347 10.47 -23.64 -5.00
CA TRP A 347 9.94 -22.88 -3.86
C TRP A 347 10.93 -22.79 -2.69
N SER A 348 12.12 -23.39 -2.83
CA SER A 348 13.15 -23.41 -1.78
C SER A 348 13.81 -22.04 -1.56
N GLY A 349 13.84 -21.21 -2.61
CA GLY A 349 14.41 -19.87 -2.58
C GLY A 349 13.66 -18.85 -1.69
N PRO A 350 14.21 -17.64 -1.54
CA PRO A 350 13.56 -16.58 -0.78
C PRO A 350 12.29 -16.08 -1.47
N SER A 351 11.24 -15.83 -0.70
CA SER A 351 9.97 -15.34 -1.25
C SER A 351 10.09 -13.89 -1.74
N PRO A 352 9.30 -13.47 -2.74
CA PRO A 352 9.24 -12.08 -3.17
C PRO A 352 8.93 -11.05 -2.06
N SER A 353 8.28 -11.45 -0.96
CA SER A 353 8.10 -10.56 0.20
C SER A 353 9.37 -10.47 1.05
N GLU A 354 10.09 -11.58 1.24
CA GLU A 354 11.39 -11.61 1.94
C GLU A 354 12.41 -10.74 1.21
N LEU A 355 12.52 -10.86 -0.13
CA LEU A 355 13.42 -10.04 -0.94
C LEU A 355 13.10 -8.54 -0.81
N ARG A 356 11.82 -8.15 -0.91
CA ARG A 356 11.42 -6.75 -0.74
C ARG A 356 11.69 -6.23 0.67
N ALA A 357 11.52 -7.05 1.70
CA ALA A 357 11.85 -6.68 3.07
C ALA A 357 13.35 -6.44 3.23
N ALA A 358 14.19 -7.28 2.64
CA ALA A 358 15.65 -7.11 2.61
C ALA A 358 16.07 -5.82 1.88
N GLU A 359 15.52 -5.56 0.70
CA GLU A 359 15.76 -4.33 -0.07
C GLU A 359 15.31 -3.07 0.68
N ALA A 360 14.15 -3.13 1.35
CA ALA A 360 13.62 -2.04 2.15
C ALA A 360 14.51 -1.74 3.37
N ALA A 361 14.99 -2.80 4.04
CA ALA A 361 15.95 -2.68 5.15
C ALA A 361 17.26 -2.05 4.68
N HIS A 362 17.82 -2.54 3.57
CA HIS A 362 19.04 -1.97 2.98
C HIS A 362 18.85 -0.50 2.59
N SER A 363 17.71 -0.16 1.98
CA SER A 363 17.37 1.23 1.65
C SER A 363 17.18 2.12 2.89
N ALA A 364 16.63 1.58 3.98
CA ALA A 364 16.51 2.30 5.24
C ALA A 364 17.88 2.57 5.88
N GLN A 365 18.80 1.59 5.85
CA GLN A 365 20.18 1.77 6.31
C GLN A 365 20.89 2.88 5.53
N ARG A 366 20.78 2.90 4.19
CA ARG A 366 21.36 3.98 3.37
C ARG A 366 20.77 5.36 3.68
N ARG A 367 19.47 5.44 3.99
CA ARG A 367 18.84 6.70 4.43
C ARG A 367 19.37 7.14 5.78
N ALA A 368 19.44 6.23 6.75
CA ALA A 368 19.98 6.51 8.08
C ALA A 368 21.46 6.95 8.02
N ALA A 369 22.27 6.33 7.17
CA ALA A 369 23.66 6.75 6.96
C ALA A 369 23.76 8.19 6.41
N ARG A 370 22.95 8.53 5.40
CA ARG A 370 22.88 9.90 4.86
C ARG A 370 22.36 10.91 5.87
N ASP A 371 21.39 10.54 6.69
CA ASP A 371 20.88 11.43 7.73
C ASP A 371 21.92 11.63 8.84
N ALA A 372 22.66 10.58 9.22
CA ALA A 372 23.77 10.67 10.16
C ALA A 372 24.90 11.55 9.62
N GLU A 373 25.24 11.45 8.33
CA GLU A 373 26.22 12.32 7.67
C GLU A 373 25.76 13.78 7.67
N ARG A 374 24.49 14.05 7.37
CA ARG A 374 23.92 15.41 7.46
C ARG A 374 23.97 15.96 8.88
N GLU A 375 23.69 15.13 9.88
CA GLU A 375 23.79 15.54 11.28
C GLU A 375 25.24 15.80 11.71
N ARG A 376 26.21 14.99 11.24
CA ARG A 376 27.64 15.27 11.44
C ARG A 376 28.04 16.59 10.78
N ALA A 377 27.62 16.83 9.54
CA ALA A 377 27.88 18.08 8.84
C ALA A 377 27.23 19.28 9.54
N ARG A 378 26.00 19.13 10.07
CA ARG A 378 25.33 20.17 10.88
C ARG A 378 26.06 20.46 12.19
N ARG A 379 26.61 19.44 12.86
CA ARG A 379 27.41 19.61 14.08
C ARG A 379 28.78 20.22 13.79
N ALA A 380 29.39 19.89 12.66
CA ALA A 380 30.67 20.45 12.22
C ALA A 380 30.53 21.87 11.64
N ALA A 381 29.34 22.25 11.19
CA ALA A 381 29.05 23.59 10.72
C ALA A 381 29.22 24.60 11.88
N ALA A 382 30.19 25.50 11.75
CA ALA A 382 30.47 26.55 12.74
C ALA A 382 29.20 27.28 13.20
N SER A 383 29.11 27.55 14.50
CA SER A 383 28.01 28.33 15.09
C SER A 383 27.85 29.67 14.34
N PRO A 384 26.62 30.18 14.13
CA PRO A 384 26.41 31.50 13.53
C PRO A 384 27.19 32.62 14.22
N GLU A 385 27.39 32.52 15.54
CA GLU A 385 28.20 33.45 16.33
C GLU A 385 29.69 33.35 15.99
N HIS A 386 30.20 32.12 15.86
CA HIS A 386 31.59 31.88 15.45
C HIS A 386 31.86 32.42 14.04
N ARG A 387 30.92 32.24 13.10
CA ARG A 387 31.02 32.82 11.76
C ARG A 387 31.00 34.36 11.78
N ARG A 388 30.20 34.96 12.66
CA ARG A 388 30.13 36.42 12.82
C ARG A 388 31.43 36.97 13.40
N ALA A 389 31.95 36.37 14.46
CA ALA A 389 33.21 36.77 15.08
C ALA A 389 34.38 36.68 14.09
N LEU A 390 34.45 35.61 13.30
CA LEU A 390 35.48 35.45 12.27
C LEU A 390 35.36 36.51 11.16
N MET A 391 34.13 36.80 10.71
CA MET A 391 33.88 37.84 9.71
C MET A 391 34.21 39.24 10.23
N GLU A 392 34.02 39.48 11.54
CA GLU A 392 34.38 40.73 12.20
C GLU A 392 35.89 40.89 12.29
N GLN A 393 36.61 39.83 12.69
CA GLN A 393 38.08 39.81 12.65
C GLN A 393 38.65 40.08 11.25
N ILE A 394 38.05 39.50 10.20
CA ILE A 394 38.43 39.78 8.80
C ILE A 394 38.18 41.24 8.44
N ARG A 395 37.05 41.81 8.88
CA ARG A 395 36.74 43.22 8.62
C ARG A 395 37.74 44.16 9.31
N ASP A 396 38.13 43.85 10.55
CA ASP A 396 39.08 44.65 11.31
C ASP A 396 40.50 44.58 10.72
N THR A 397 40.89 43.42 10.18
CA THR A 397 42.19 43.27 9.50
C THR A 397 42.23 43.95 8.13
N LEU A 398 41.09 44.09 7.46
CA LEU A 398 40.97 44.79 6.18
C LEU A 398 40.64 46.28 6.33
N ALA A 399 40.41 46.77 7.56
CA ALA A 399 40.17 48.18 7.79
C ALA A 399 41.47 48.99 7.62
N PRO A 400 41.48 50.06 6.81
CA PRO A 400 42.68 50.88 6.62
C PRO A 400 43.09 51.57 7.93
N PRO A 401 44.39 51.83 8.14
CA PRO A 401 44.87 52.46 9.36
C PRO A 401 44.24 53.85 9.51
N ARG A 402 43.61 54.08 10.68
CA ARG A 402 43.06 55.39 11.03
C ARG A 402 44.20 56.41 11.05
N GLN A 403 44.16 57.37 10.13
CA GLN A 403 45.01 58.56 10.18
C GLN A 403 44.69 59.31 11.47
N ALA A 404 45.65 59.31 12.40
CA ALA A 404 45.63 60.15 13.58
C ALA A 404 45.93 61.61 13.14
N ALA A 405 45.09 62.54 13.59
CA ALA A 405 45.29 63.98 13.46
C ALA A 405 46.29 64.50 14.49
#